data_AF-A0A0G0GVJ0-F1
#
_entry.id   AF-A0A0G0GVJ0-F1
#
_cell.length_a   1.000
_cell.length_b   1.000
_cell.length_c   1.000
_cell.angle_alpha   90.00
_cell.angle_beta   90.00
_cell.angle_gamma   90.00
#
_symmetry.space_group_name_H-M   'P 1'
#
loop_
_entity.id
_entity.type
_entity.pdbx_description
1 polymer ?
#
loop_
_entity_poly.entity_id
_entity_poly.type
_entity_poly.pdbx_seq_one_letter_code
_entity_poly.pdbx_strand_id
1 'polypeptide(L)'
;MKKIKIKLRLKFFKTDSWQLKAYSCSGFTLVEVLIAVTLFSVAITLGSGAILNSNAIYKRTAATRAALDNMSFVMEDMTRNLRLGSNYSCGFTPPNCDNSFPISFTDVQNNMVTYSIGIDPADALTYQKIIKIKQIPGLASISSTITVPEIILDESKSGFTVTGVGADAGQPMVTIKLVGQIVSRGDTQNFNLQTTVSQRQLE
;
A
#
# COMPACT_ATOMS: atom_id res chain seq x y z
N MET A 1 -74.93 -16.51 -50.83
CA MET A 1 -73.91 -16.77 -49.78
C MET A 1 -74.61 -17.23 -48.50
N LYS A 2 -74.55 -18.52 -48.17
CA LYS A 2 -75.14 -19.11 -46.95
C LYS A 2 -74.12 -19.01 -45.81
N LYS A 3 -74.41 -18.23 -44.76
CA LYS A 3 -73.60 -18.17 -43.53
C LYS A 3 -73.95 -19.36 -42.64
N ILE A 4 -73.02 -20.30 -42.52
CA ILE A 4 -73.07 -21.44 -41.60
C ILE A 4 -72.73 -20.94 -40.19
N LYS A 5 -73.67 -21.05 -39.25
CA LYS A 5 -73.42 -20.83 -37.81
C LYS A 5 -72.95 -22.14 -37.18
N ILE A 6 -71.65 -22.26 -36.93
CA ILE A 6 -71.07 -23.37 -36.15
C ILE A 6 -71.32 -23.08 -34.67
N LYS A 7 -72.06 -23.97 -34.01
CA LYS A 7 -72.41 -23.91 -32.59
C LYS A 7 -71.26 -24.54 -31.79
N LEU A 8 -70.30 -23.74 -31.33
CA LEU A 8 -69.19 -24.24 -30.52
C LEU A 8 -69.71 -24.59 -29.11
N ARG A 9 -69.75 -25.89 -28.78
CA ARG A 9 -70.06 -26.41 -27.44
C ARG A 9 -68.78 -26.35 -26.60
N LEU A 10 -68.61 -25.29 -25.80
CA LEU A 10 -67.56 -25.23 -24.79
C LEU A 10 -67.90 -26.24 -23.67
N LYS A 11 -67.16 -27.35 -23.61
CA LYS A 11 -67.17 -28.24 -22.45
C LYS A 11 -66.52 -27.47 -21.29
N PHE A 12 -67.31 -27.12 -20.28
CA PHE A 12 -66.80 -26.63 -19.01
C PHE A 12 -65.93 -27.73 -18.38
N PHE A 13 -64.62 -27.51 -18.34
CA PHE A 13 -63.73 -28.25 -17.46
C PHE A 13 -64.12 -27.92 -16.03
N LYS A 14 -64.51 -28.92 -15.23
CA LYS A 14 -64.57 -28.78 -13.77
C LYS A 14 -63.16 -28.42 -13.30
N THR A 15 -62.98 -27.18 -12.86
CA THR A 15 -61.83 -26.81 -12.06
C THR A 15 -62.00 -27.50 -10.71
N ASP A 16 -61.17 -28.49 -10.41
CA ASP A 16 -61.01 -28.95 -9.03
C ASP A 16 -60.52 -27.75 -8.22
N SER A 17 -61.41 -27.20 -7.39
CA SER A 17 -61.10 -26.10 -6.52
C SER A 17 -60.21 -26.63 -5.41
N TRP A 18 -58.90 -26.38 -5.54
CA TRP A 18 -57.96 -26.52 -4.45
C TRP A 18 -58.39 -25.58 -3.32
N GLN A 19 -59.14 -26.12 -2.35
CA GLN A 19 -59.46 -25.37 -1.14
C GLN A 19 -58.17 -25.19 -0.34
N LEU A 20 -57.58 -24.00 -0.43
CA LEU A 20 -56.50 -23.60 0.45
C LEU A 20 -57.06 -23.56 1.87
N LYS A 21 -56.72 -24.58 2.66
CA LYS A 21 -57.03 -24.63 4.08
C LYS A 21 -56.27 -23.50 4.76
N ALA A 22 -56.95 -22.40 5.04
CA ALA A 22 -56.38 -21.28 5.79
C ALA A 22 -56.00 -21.79 7.17
N TYR A 23 -54.70 -21.92 7.42
CA TYR A 23 -54.19 -22.13 8.77
C TYR A 23 -54.46 -20.86 9.57
N SER A 24 -55.18 -20.99 10.69
CA SER A 24 -55.29 -19.90 11.65
C SER A 24 -53.90 -19.64 12.22
N CYS A 25 -53.31 -18.49 11.89
CA CYS A 25 -52.08 -18.04 12.53
C CYS A 25 -52.41 -17.67 13.99
N SER A 26 -52.21 -18.63 14.90
CA SER A 26 -52.15 -18.32 16.33
C SER A 26 -51.05 -17.29 16.56
N GLY A 27 -51.35 -16.26 17.35
CA GLY A 27 -50.36 -15.26 17.75
C GLY A 27 -49.28 -15.87 18.65
N PHE A 28 -48.14 -15.17 18.76
CA PHE A 28 -47.08 -15.54 19.69
C PHE A 28 -47.51 -15.27 21.14
N THR A 29 -47.14 -16.16 22.03
CA THR A 29 -47.26 -15.95 23.47
C THR A 29 -46.22 -14.94 23.95
N LEU A 30 -46.51 -14.24 25.06
CA LEU A 30 -45.56 -13.30 25.68
C LEU A 30 -44.21 -13.96 26.00
N VAL A 31 -44.24 -15.22 26.43
CA VAL A 31 -43.04 -15.98 26.78
C VAL A 31 -42.18 -16.29 25.55
N GLU A 32 -42.80 -16.65 24.42
CA GLU A 32 -42.08 -16.88 23.16
C GLU A 32 -41.38 -15.61 22.66
N VAL A 33 -42.04 -14.44 22.75
CA VAL A 33 -41.43 -13.16 22.35
C VAL A 33 -40.26 -12.81 23.28
N LEU A 34 -40.38 -13.05 24.58
CA LEU A 34 -39.32 -12.77 25.55
C LEU A 34 -38.08 -13.63 25.28
N ILE A 35 -38.26 -14.92 25.03
CA ILE A 35 -37.17 -15.84 24.69
C ILE A 35 -36.53 -15.47 23.35
N ALA A 36 -37.34 -15.13 22.33
CA ALA A 36 -36.83 -14.75 21.02
C ALA A 36 -35.98 -13.46 21.07
N VAL A 37 -36.43 -12.42 21.78
CA VAL A 37 -35.70 -11.15 21.91
C VAL A 37 -34.39 -11.34 22.67
N THR A 38 -34.39 -12.14 23.74
CA THR A 38 -33.17 -12.39 24.53
C THR A 38 -32.14 -13.19 23.75
N LEU A 39 -32.55 -14.21 22.99
CA LEU A 39 -31.62 -14.96 22.14
C LEU A 39 -31.10 -14.11 20.98
N PHE A 40 -31.96 -13.31 20.36
CA PHE A 40 -31.57 -12.44 19.25
C PHE A 40 -30.61 -11.34 19.71
N SER A 41 -30.85 -10.71 20.86
CA SER A 41 -29.96 -9.66 21.37
C SER A 41 -28.56 -10.21 21.65
N VAL A 42 -28.45 -11.38 22.29
CA VAL A 42 -27.15 -12.05 22.52
C VAL A 42 -26.44 -12.34 21.19
N ALA A 43 -27.16 -12.88 20.20
CA ALA A 43 -26.57 -13.18 18.90
C ALA A 43 -26.04 -11.92 18.18
N ILE A 44 -26.80 -10.81 18.20
CA ILE A 44 -26.38 -9.55 17.60
C ILE A 44 -25.20 -8.92 18.34
N THR A 45 -25.16 -8.99 19.67
CA THR A 45 -24.02 -8.48 20.45
C THR A 45 -22.74 -9.22 20.11
N LEU A 46 -22.79 -10.55 20.02
CA LEU A 46 -21.63 -11.37 19.61
C LEU A 46 -21.21 -11.06 18.17
N GLY A 47 -22.17 -10.95 17.25
CA GLY A 47 -21.90 -10.61 15.85
C GLY A 47 -21.28 -9.22 15.67
N SER A 48 -21.75 -8.23 16.43
CA SER A 48 -21.24 -6.86 16.38
C SER A 48 -19.78 -6.78 16.84
N GLY A 49 -19.41 -7.54 17.87
CA GLY A 49 -18.01 -7.62 18.33
C GLY A 49 -17.06 -8.12 17.25
N ALA A 50 -17.46 -9.13 16.48
CA ALA A 50 -16.68 -9.65 15.37
C ALA A 50 -16.47 -8.61 14.25
N ILE A 51 -17.53 -7.87 13.90
CA ILE A 51 -17.46 -6.82 12.86
C ILE A 51 -16.55 -5.67 13.28
N LEU A 52 -16.65 -5.21 14.53
CA LEU A 52 -15.81 -4.13 15.05
C LEU A 52 -14.33 -4.52 15.05
N ASN A 53 -14.01 -5.75 15.47
CA ASN A 53 -12.64 -6.25 15.45
C ASN A 53 -12.11 -6.35 14.01
N SER A 54 -12.91 -6.88 13.08
CA SER A 54 -12.55 -6.94 11.67
C SER A 54 -12.27 -5.55 11.07
N ASN A 55 -13.08 -4.54 11.41
CA ASN A 55 -12.86 -3.16 10.99
C ASN A 55 -11.55 -2.58 11.54
N ALA A 56 -11.23 -2.89 12.81
CA ALA A 56 -9.97 -2.46 13.43
C ALA A 56 -8.75 -3.05 12.71
N ILE A 57 -8.79 -4.35 12.39
CA ILE A 57 -7.73 -5.04 11.64
C ILE A 57 -7.62 -4.46 10.21
N TYR A 58 -8.75 -4.21 9.55
CA TYR A 58 -8.79 -3.60 8.23
C TYR A 58 -8.08 -2.23 8.21
N LYS A 59 -8.41 -1.34 9.16
CA LYS A 59 -7.80 0.00 9.24
C LYS A 59 -6.29 -0.07 9.46
N ARG A 60 -5.82 -0.98 10.33
CA ARG A 60 -4.39 -1.18 10.57
C ARG A 60 -3.68 -1.66 9.30
N THR A 61 -4.24 -2.69 8.66
CA THR A 61 -3.68 -3.25 7.42
C THR A 61 -3.66 -2.21 6.29
N ALA A 62 -4.71 -1.39 6.17
CA ALA A 62 -4.78 -0.32 5.18
C ALA A 62 -3.70 0.74 5.39
N ALA A 63 -3.45 1.16 6.64
CA ALA A 63 -2.39 2.12 6.96
C ALA A 63 -0.99 1.56 6.65
N THR A 64 -0.73 0.30 7.00
CA THR A 64 0.55 -0.35 6.67
C THR A 64 0.75 -0.50 5.16
N ARG A 65 -0.30 -0.90 4.41
CA ARG A 65 -0.24 -0.99 2.95
C ARG A 65 0.08 0.37 2.33
N ALA A 66 -0.60 1.43 2.76
CA ALA A 66 -0.32 2.78 2.28
C ALA A 66 1.16 3.19 2.53
N ALA A 67 1.73 2.85 3.69
CA ALA A 67 3.15 3.11 3.97
C ALA A 67 4.09 2.31 3.06
N LEU A 68 3.80 1.04 2.79
CA LEU A 68 4.56 0.19 1.86
C LEU A 68 4.47 0.68 0.41
N ASP A 69 3.30 1.14 -0.02
CA ASP A 69 3.09 1.70 -1.36
C ASP A 69 3.92 2.99 -1.52
N ASN A 70 3.95 3.85 -0.50
CA ASN A 70 4.83 5.03 -0.48
C ASN A 70 6.32 4.64 -0.58
N MET A 71 6.76 3.60 0.16
CA MET A 71 8.14 3.11 0.05
C MET A 71 8.46 2.52 -1.33
N SER A 72 7.50 1.85 -1.95
CA SER A 72 7.64 1.32 -3.31
C SER A 72 7.79 2.45 -4.31
N PHE A 73 6.97 3.51 -4.20
CA PHE A 73 7.11 4.72 -5.01
C PHE A 73 8.47 5.40 -4.82
N VAL A 74 8.95 5.53 -3.58
CA VAL A 74 10.28 6.08 -3.28
C VAL A 74 11.39 5.24 -3.90
N MET A 75 11.29 3.90 -3.81
CA MET A 75 12.23 2.98 -4.45
C MET A 75 12.22 3.10 -5.98
N GLU A 76 11.05 3.26 -6.60
CA GLU A 76 10.93 3.48 -8.04
C GLU A 76 11.53 4.83 -8.47
N ASP A 77 11.29 5.93 -7.75
CA ASP A 77 11.91 7.23 -8.03
C ASP A 77 13.43 7.15 -7.93
N MET A 78 13.96 6.56 -6.85
CA MET A 78 15.40 6.35 -6.68
C MET A 78 15.97 5.50 -7.79
N THR A 79 15.34 4.36 -8.11
CA THR A 79 15.76 3.46 -9.19
C THR A 79 15.80 4.18 -10.52
N ARG A 80 14.77 4.98 -10.85
CA ARG A 80 14.72 5.76 -12.09
C ARG A 80 15.81 6.81 -12.16
N ASN A 81 16.00 7.58 -11.09
CA ASN A 81 17.01 8.65 -11.07
C ASN A 81 18.43 8.07 -11.09
N LEU A 82 18.67 6.96 -10.36
CA LEU A 82 19.94 6.25 -10.37
C LEU A 82 20.20 5.61 -11.74
N ARG A 83 19.20 5.01 -12.39
CA ARG A 83 19.36 4.44 -13.73
C ARG A 83 19.86 5.46 -14.75
N LEU A 84 19.30 6.66 -14.73
CA LEU A 84 19.64 7.72 -15.68
C LEU A 84 20.80 8.60 -15.21
N GLY A 85 21.25 8.42 -13.96
CA GLY A 85 22.31 9.18 -13.36
C GLY A 85 23.69 8.80 -13.89
N SER A 86 24.67 9.66 -13.60
CA SER A 86 26.09 9.41 -13.88
C SER A 86 26.96 9.95 -12.75
N ASN A 87 28.26 9.65 -12.78
CA ASN A 87 29.23 10.11 -11.78
C ASN A 87 28.80 9.78 -10.34
N TYR A 88 28.52 8.51 -10.07
CA TYR A 88 28.18 8.07 -8.72
C TYR A 88 29.36 8.29 -7.76
N SER A 89 29.03 8.79 -6.57
CA SER A 89 29.95 9.00 -5.46
C SER A 89 29.23 8.66 -4.16
N CYS A 90 29.93 8.02 -3.23
CA CYS A 90 29.37 7.65 -1.93
C CYS A 90 30.01 8.48 -0.81
N GLY A 91 29.84 9.81 -0.89
CA GLY A 91 30.40 10.74 0.09
C GLY A 91 31.93 10.82 0.02
N PHE A 92 32.61 10.33 1.07
CA PHE A 92 34.07 10.40 1.20
C PHE A 92 34.82 9.17 0.66
N THR A 93 34.10 8.15 0.20
CA THR A 93 34.72 6.91 -0.31
C THR A 93 35.01 7.00 -1.81
N PRO A 94 35.92 6.15 -2.35
CA PRO A 94 36.08 5.96 -3.78
C PRO A 94 34.73 5.68 -4.45
N PRO A 95 34.61 5.77 -5.79
CA PRO A 95 33.31 5.76 -6.44
C PRO A 95 32.52 4.44 -6.31
N ASN A 96 33.15 3.39 -5.77
CA ASN A 96 32.49 2.17 -5.32
C ASN A 96 32.38 2.17 -3.80
N CYS A 97 31.23 1.76 -3.29
CA CYS A 97 30.96 1.68 -1.86
C CYS A 97 30.11 0.46 -1.53
N ASP A 98 30.19 -0.01 -0.29
CA ASP A 98 29.36 -1.11 0.19
C ASP A 98 28.54 -0.66 1.40
N ASN A 99 27.22 -0.80 1.31
CA ASN A 99 26.23 -0.47 2.32
C ASN A 99 26.49 0.90 2.98
N SER A 100 26.64 1.94 2.16
CA SER A 100 27.00 3.29 2.59
C SER A 100 25.87 4.30 2.31
N PHE A 101 25.81 5.33 3.14
CA PHE A 101 25.14 6.60 2.86
C PHE A 101 26.13 7.76 3.05
N PRO A 102 25.95 8.89 2.36
CA PRO A 102 24.99 9.14 1.28
C PRO A 102 25.44 8.55 -0.07
N ILE A 103 24.55 8.58 -1.07
CA ILE A 103 24.91 8.43 -2.48
C ILE A 103 24.60 9.74 -3.23
N SER A 104 25.57 10.21 -4.00
CA SER A 104 25.47 11.39 -4.86
C SER A 104 25.71 10.99 -6.30
N PHE A 105 24.99 11.62 -7.22
CA PHE A 105 25.16 11.42 -8.66
C PHE A 105 24.70 12.67 -9.43
N THR A 106 25.09 12.76 -10.69
CA THR A 106 24.66 13.80 -11.61
C THR A 106 23.41 13.34 -12.36
N ASP A 107 22.34 14.13 -12.32
CA ASP A 107 21.11 13.87 -13.09
C ASP A 107 21.24 14.25 -14.58
N VAL A 108 20.23 13.92 -15.38
CA VAL A 108 20.18 14.24 -16.82
C VAL A 108 20.20 15.74 -17.15
N GLN A 109 19.97 16.59 -16.15
CA GLN A 109 19.98 18.05 -16.26
C GLN A 109 21.29 18.65 -15.71
N ASN A 110 22.30 17.81 -15.44
CA ASN A 110 23.58 18.19 -14.86
C ASN A 110 23.49 18.80 -13.45
N ASN A 111 22.44 18.46 -12.69
CA ASN A 111 22.32 18.80 -11.27
C ASN A 111 22.88 17.66 -10.42
N MET A 112 23.42 18.00 -9.24
CA MET A 112 23.82 16.98 -8.27
C MET A 112 22.61 16.59 -7.43
N VAL A 113 22.29 15.29 -7.42
CA VAL A 113 21.24 14.70 -6.58
C VAL A 113 21.91 13.81 -5.56
N THR A 114 21.55 13.99 -4.29
CA THR A 114 22.07 13.20 -3.18
C THR A 114 20.93 12.58 -2.40
N TYR A 115 20.99 11.27 -2.19
CA TYR A 115 20.12 10.56 -1.25
C TYR A 115 20.90 10.25 0.02
N SER A 116 20.31 10.61 1.16
CA SER A 116 20.89 10.40 2.48
C SER A 116 19.82 9.90 3.44
N ILE A 117 20.25 9.21 4.49
CA ILE A 117 19.42 8.99 5.66
C ILE A 117 19.80 10.05 6.70
N GLY A 118 18.80 10.70 7.26
CA GLY A 118 19.01 11.72 8.26
C GLY A 118 17.73 12.06 9.02
N ILE A 119 17.86 12.99 9.95
CA ILE A 119 16.73 13.55 10.68
C ILE A 119 16.14 14.66 9.81
N ASP A 120 14.82 14.63 9.60
CA ASP A 120 14.12 15.66 8.86
C ASP A 120 14.21 16.99 9.65
N PRO A 121 14.73 18.09 9.07
CA PRO A 121 14.77 19.38 9.76
C PRO A 121 13.38 19.98 10.02
N ALA A 122 12.34 19.56 9.31
CA ALA A 122 10.97 20.04 9.49
C ALA A 122 10.19 19.26 10.56
N ASP A 123 10.58 18.01 10.83
CA ASP A 123 9.98 17.16 11.85
C ASP A 123 11.02 16.88 12.95
N ALA A 124 10.87 17.51 14.12
CA ALA A 124 11.74 17.31 15.29
C ALA A 124 11.69 15.89 15.91
N LEU A 125 11.11 14.92 15.19
CA LEU A 125 11.09 13.52 15.59
C LEU A 125 12.48 12.92 15.33
N THR A 126 13.08 12.28 16.34
CA THR A 126 14.40 11.62 16.29
C THR A 126 14.40 10.33 15.45
N TYR A 127 13.67 10.31 14.34
CA TYR A 127 13.55 9.15 13.47
C TYR A 127 14.23 9.43 12.13
N GLN A 128 14.89 8.40 11.63
CA GLN A 128 15.63 8.46 10.40
C GLN A 128 14.71 8.34 9.19
N LYS A 129 14.86 9.28 8.25
CA LYS A 129 14.08 9.42 7.01
C LYS A 129 15.02 9.48 5.81
N ILE A 130 14.50 9.20 4.62
CA ILE A 130 15.25 9.45 3.38
C ILE A 130 15.07 10.90 2.98
N ILE A 131 16.20 11.58 2.87
CA ILE A 131 16.29 12.97 2.45
C ILE A 131 16.92 13.00 1.06
N LYS A 132 16.19 13.63 0.12
CA LYS A 132 16.66 13.94 -1.22
C LYS A 132 17.14 15.37 -1.24
N ILE A 133 18.40 15.59 -1.56
CA ILE A 133 19.00 16.90 -1.74
C ILE A 133 19.28 17.09 -3.23
N LYS A 134 18.72 18.15 -3.82
CA LYS A 134 19.02 18.56 -5.20
C LYS A 134 19.79 19.87 -5.17
N GLN A 135 20.98 19.88 -5.76
CA GLN A 135 21.81 21.06 -5.93
C GLN A 135 21.88 21.43 -7.40
N ILE A 136 21.35 22.61 -7.70
CA ILE A 136 21.41 23.22 -9.03
C ILE A 136 22.62 24.16 -9.04
N PRO A 137 23.51 24.09 -10.04
CA PRO A 137 24.64 25.01 -10.14
C PRO A 137 24.20 26.48 -10.04
N GLY A 138 24.77 27.22 -9.09
CA GLY A 138 24.46 28.64 -8.86
C GLY A 138 23.24 28.92 -7.97
N LEU A 139 22.55 27.90 -7.46
CA LEU A 139 21.45 28.05 -6.50
C LEU A 139 21.75 27.32 -5.18
N ALA A 140 21.00 27.68 -4.13
CA ALA A 140 21.02 26.95 -2.87
C ALA A 140 20.48 25.52 -3.03
N SER A 141 21.04 24.58 -2.28
CA SER A 141 20.57 23.20 -2.25
C SER A 141 19.16 23.11 -1.67
N ILE A 142 18.31 22.33 -2.33
CA ILE A 142 16.93 22.09 -1.90
C ILE A 142 16.88 20.69 -1.28
N SER A 143 16.46 20.61 -0.02
CA SER A 143 16.29 19.36 0.72
C SER A 143 14.80 19.04 0.86
N SER A 144 14.43 17.80 0.57
CA SER A 144 13.07 17.30 0.75
C SER A 144 13.07 15.88 1.29
N THR A 145 12.25 15.63 2.30
CA THR A 145 11.98 14.27 2.80
C THR A 145 11.00 13.58 1.88
N ILE A 146 11.34 12.36 1.46
CA ILE A 146 10.54 11.59 0.48
C ILE A 146 9.76 10.44 1.12
N THR A 147 10.06 10.09 2.37
CA THR A 147 9.37 9.05 3.15
C THR A 147 8.27 9.62 4.03
N VAL A 148 7.18 8.86 4.24
CA VAL A 148 6.09 9.28 5.13
C VAL A 148 6.46 9.22 6.62
N PRO A 149 5.78 9.98 7.51
CA PRO A 149 6.07 10.02 8.94
C PRO A 149 6.02 8.67 9.67
N GLU A 150 5.22 7.72 9.18
CA GLU A 150 5.04 6.40 9.79
C GLU A 150 6.24 5.46 9.60
N ILE A 151 7.14 5.76 8.66
CA ILE A 151 8.28 4.90 8.32
C ILE A 151 9.52 5.31 9.09
N ILE A 152 10.11 4.39 9.84
CA ILE A 152 11.36 4.60 10.57
C ILE A 152 12.42 3.70 9.94
N LEU A 153 13.50 4.29 9.45
CA LEU A 153 14.60 3.54 8.85
C LEU A 153 15.65 3.15 9.88
N ASP A 154 16.30 2.02 9.61
CA ASP A 154 17.46 1.55 10.35
C ASP A 154 18.73 1.87 9.53
N GLU A 155 19.50 2.87 9.95
CA GLU A 155 20.78 3.27 9.32
C GLU A 155 21.76 2.11 9.22
N SER A 156 21.77 1.24 10.23
CA SER A 156 22.81 0.22 10.35
C SER A 156 22.66 -0.89 9.31
N LYS A 157 21.45 -1.06 8.77
CA LYS A 157 21.10 -2.14 7.82
C LYS A 157 20.69 -1.62 6.45
N SER A 158 20.31 -0.36 6.36
CA SER A 158 20.03 0.31 5.10
C SER A 158 21.33 0.83 4.49
N GLY A 159 21.40 0.92 3.17
CA GLY A 159 22.57 1.42 2.49
C GLY A 159 22.46 1.36 0.98
N PHE A 160 23.34 2.10 0.33
CA PHE A 160 23.63 1.92 -1.08
C PHE A 160 24.96 1.18 -1.24
N THR A 161 24.96 0.19 -2.12
CA THR A 161 26.19 -0.47 -2.58
C THR A 161 26.38 -0.09 -4.04
N VAL A 162 27.46 0.62 -4.35
CA VAL A 162 27.82 1.03 -5.72
C VAL A 162 29.01 0.20 -6.16
N THR A 163 28.88 -0.42 -7.32
CA THR A 163 29.93 -1.24 -7.94
C THR A 163 30.07 -0.88 -9.40
N GLY A 164 31.25 -1.12 -9.98
CA GLY A 164 31.46 -0.96 -11.41
C GLY A 164 31.78 0.47 -11.85
N VAL A 165 32.18 1.36 -10.94
CA VAL A 165 32.62 2.73 -11.26
C VAL A 165 34.14 2.81 -11.27
N GLY A 166 34.73 3.26 -12.38
CA GLY A 166 36.19 3.39 -12.56
C GLY A 166 36.65 3.01 -13.98
N ALA A 167 37.92 3.29 -14.30
CA ALA A 167 38.47 3.19 -15.65
C ALA A 167 38.35 1.80 -16.32
N ASP A 168 38.21 0.73 -15.52
CA ASP A 168 38.13 -0.66 -16.01
C ASP A 168 36.98 -1.47 -15.35
N ALA A 169 36.00 -0.79 -14.77
CA ALA A 169 35.07 -1.40 -13.81
C ALA A 169 33.76 -1.96 -14.43
N GLY A 170 33.59 -1.87 -15.75
CA GLY A 170 32.36 -2.29 -16.43
C GLY A 170 31.22 -1.29 -16.28
N GLN A 171 29.98 -1.75 -16.44
CA GLN A 171 28.79 -0.90 -16.30
C GLN A 171 28.47 -0.67 -14.82
N PRO A 172 28.33 0.58 -14.34
CA PRO A 172 27.97 0.85 -12.96
C PRO A 172 26.64 0.22 -12.55
N MET A 173 26.62 -0.33 -11.35
CA MET A 173 25.44 -0.92 -10.72
C MET A 173 25.28 -0.38 -9.30
N VAL A 174 24.05 -0.04 -8.94
CA VAL A 174 23.70 0.45 -7.60
C VAL A 174 22.69 -0.52 -7.01
N THR A 175 23.02 -1.10 -5.86
CA THR A 175 22.08 -1.86 -5.04
C THR A 175 21.56 -0.95 -3.94
N ILE A 176 20.24 -0.79 -3.89
CA ILE A 176 19.52 -0.05 -2.87
C ILE A 176 18.99 -1.06 -1.87
N LYS A 177 19.33 -0.92 -0.59
CA LYS A 177 18.81 -1.73 0.50
C LYS A 177 18.20 -0.84 1.55
N LEU A 178 16.92 -1.03 1.83
CA LEU A 178 16.17 -0.26 2.82
C LEU A 178 15.54 -1.23 3.83
N VAL A 179 15.94 -1.08 5.07
CA VAL A 179 15.43 -1.86 6.20
C VAL A 179 14.88 -0.91 7.23
N GLY A 180 13.67 -1.19 7.70
CA GLY A 180 13.01 -0.31 8.63
C GLY A 180 11.74 -0.89 9.21
N GLN A 181 11.00 -0.01 9.88
CA GLN A 181 9.78 -0.32 10.59
C GLN A 181 8.69 0.68 10.21
N ILE A 182 7.47 0.19 10.11
CA ILE A 182 6.26 1.01 9.93
C ILE A 182 5.55 1.03 11.27
N VAL A 183 5.43 2.22 11.86
CA VAL A 183 4.75 2.42 13.14
C VAL A 183 3.33 2.91 12.86
N SER A 184 2.33 2.11 13.22
CA SER A 184 0.93 2.47 13.10
C SER A 184 0.17 2.17 14.39
N ARG A 185 -0.25 3.24 15.10
CA ARG A 185 -1.11 3.19 16.30
C ARG A 185 -0.71 2.11 17.33
N GLY A 186 0.59 2.02 17.64
CA GLY A 186 1.14 1.12 18.65
C GLY A 186 1.59 -0.25 18.14
N ASP A 187 1.23 -0.62 16.90
CA ASP A 187 1.76 -1.80 16.22
C ASP A 187 2.94 -1.39 15.33
N THR A 188 3.98 -2.22 15.33
CA THR A 188 5.20 -2.01 14.54
C THR A 188 5.40 -3.18 13.60
N GLN A 189 5.50 -2.91 12.31
CA GLN A 189 5.78 -3.93 11.29
C GLN A 189 7.12 -3.68 10.63
N ASN A 190 7.94 -4.72 10.53
CA ASN A 190 9.24 -4.61 9.88
C ASN A 190 9.10 -4.78 8.36
N PHE A 191 9.92 -4.07 7.60
CA PHE A 191 10.06 -4.28 6.16
C PHE A 191 11.53 -4.35 5.77
N ASN A 192 11.79 -5.04 4.66
CA ASN A 192 13.09 -5.11 4.02
C ASN A 192 12.87 -5.08 2.51
N LEU A 193 13.31 -4.00 1.87
CA LEU A 193 13.22 -3.79 0.43
C LEU A 193 14.63 -3.71 -0.14
N GLN A 194 14.88 -4.46 -1.20
CA GLN A 194 16.15 -4.42 -1.92
C GLN A 194 15.91 -4.46 -3.42
N THR A 195 16.63 -3.62 -4.15
CA THR A 195 16.65 -3.65 -5.61
C THR A 195 18.03 -3.29 -6.12
N THR A 196 18.36 -3.74 -7.32
CA THR A 196 19.63 -3.43 -7.99
C THR A 196 19.34 -2.84 -9.36
N VAL A 197 20.02 -1.74 -9.67
CA VAL A 197 19.85 -1.00 -10.93
C VAL A 197 21.19 -0.81 -11.61
N SER A 198 21.26 -1.10 -12.90
CA SER A 198 22.40 -0.74 -13.74
C SER A 198 22.20 0.64 -14.35
N GLN A 199 23.30 1.38 -14.51
CA GLN A 199 23.31 2.66 -15.18
C GLN A 199 22.94 2.52 -16.66
N ARG A 200 22.08 3.38 -17.17
CA ARG A 200 21.80 3.55 -18.59
C ARG A 200 21.87 5.03 -18.92
N GLN A 201 23.03 5.45 -19.41
CA GLN A 201 23.22 6.81 -19.90
C GLN A 201 22.39 7.02 -21.18
N LEU A 202 21.78 8.20 -21.29
CA LEU A 202 21.18 8.67 -22.53
C LEU A 202 22.31 9.39 -23.29
N GLU A 203 22.68 8.85 -24.45
CA GLU A 203 23.62 9.50 -25.38
C GLU A 203 23.03 10.77 -25.98
#